data_AF-A0A3C2DWD9-F1
#
_entry.id   AF-A0A3C2DWD9-F1
#
_cell.length_a   1.000
_cell.length_b   1.000
_cell.length_c   1.000
_cell.angle_alpha   90.00
_cell.angle_beta   90.00
_cell.angle_gamma   90.00
#
_symmetry.space_group_name_H-M   'P 1'
#
loop_
_entity.id
_entity.type
_entity.pdbx_description
1 polymer ?
#
loop_
_entity_poly.entity_id
_entity_poly.type
_entity_poly.pdbx_seq_one_letter_code
_entity_poly.pdbx_strand_id
1 'polypeptide(L)'
;MKQTISLDSMTFVGVDNMPFDVNQNEPLELEVKSSYDFERMYFYFKNNGAESVVRGKKASDGSQVIEVPKELLTAGKIDLTVSLRDGMKLLKKWVVSPLLITEYDEDLFVSDYLKNIEEQMVKLNERVKALEEKNDNLLKL
;
A
#
# COMPACT_ATOMS: atom_id res chain seq x y z
N MET A 1 5.18 -1.93 4.13
CA MET A 1 5.52 -2.45 2.78
C MET A 1 6.82 -1.81 2.25
N LYS A 2 7.66 -2.54 1.49
CA LYS A 2 8.94 -2.02 0.96
C LYS A 2 9.08 -2.22 -0.55
N GLN A 3 9.38 -1.14 -1.29
CA GLN A 3 9.64 -1.14 -2.74
C GLN A 3 11.09 -0.71 -3.01
N THR A 4 11.68 -1.13 -4.13
CA THR A 4 13.07 -0.77 -4.48
C THR A 4 13.10 0.07 -5.75
N ILE A 5 13.83 1.18 -5.73
CA ILE A 5 14.13 2.01 -6.90
C ILE A 5 15.64 2.02 -7.15
N SER A 6 16.06 1.85 -8.41
CA SER A 6 17.48 1.83 -8.80
C SER A 6 17.82 3.04 -9.66
N LEU A 7 18.53 4.02 -9.09
CA LEU A 7 18.89 5.27 -9.76
C LEU A 7 20.25 5.15 -10.45
N ASP A 8 20.25 5.09 -11.78
CA ASP A 8 21.45 4.90 -12.60
C ASP A 8 21.76 6.15 -13.47
N SER A 9 22.52 5.96 -14.56
CA SER A 9 22.82 7.04 -15.51
C SER A 9 21.60 7.53 -16.29
N MET A 10 20.55 6.71 -16.43
CA MET A 10 19.33 7.05 -17.15
C MET A 10 18.46 8.00 -16.34
N THR A 11 17.61 8.77 -17.02
CA THR A 11 16.69 9.74 -16.41
C THR A 11 15.32 9.15 -16.08
N PHE A 12 15.00 7.98 -16.64
CA PHE A 12 13.79 7.22 -16.33
C PHE A 12 14.17 5.95 -15.57
N VAL A 13 13.54 5.75 -14.41
CA VAL A 13 13.82 4.61 -13.54
C VAL A 13 12.55 3.79 -13.37
N GLY A 14 12.64 2.50 -13.68
CA GLY A 14 11.57 1.54 -13.44
C GLY A 14 11.46 1.20 -11.95
N VAL A 15 10.22 1.07 -11.48
CA VAL A 15 9.88 0.39 -10.22
C VAL A 15 9.13 -0.87 -10.62
N ASP A 16 9.12 -1.89 -9.76
CA ASP A 16 8.16 -2.97 -9.92
C ASP A 16 6.74 -2.38 -9.82
N ASN A 17 6.09 -2.23 -10.97
CA ASN A 17 4.87 -1.41 -11.14
C ASN A 17 3.58 -2.22 -10.94
N MET A 18 3.64 -3.38 -10.27
CA MET A 18 2.41 -4.06 -9.90
C MET A 18 1.62 -3.17 -8.93
N PRO A 19 0.33 -2.89 -9.19
CA PRO A 19 -0.52 -2.19 -8.24
C PRO A 19 -0.50 -2.91 -6.89
N PHE A 20 -0.51 -2.14 -5.81
CA PHE A 20 -0.47 -2.69 -4.46
C PHE A 20 -1.44 -2.00 -3.52
N ASP A 21 -1.93 -2.77 -2.57
CA ASP A 21 -2.78 -2.28 -1.49
C ASP A 21 -1.92 -1.68 -0.40
N VAL A 22 -2.28 -0.47 0.04
CA VAL A 22 -1.65 0.17 1.19
C VAL A 22 -2.61 0.09 2.36
N ASN A 23 -2.26 -0.71 3.36
CA ASN A 23 -2.90 -0.61 4.66
C ASN A 23 -2.44 0.70 5.32
N GLN A 24 -3.36 1.59 5.71
CA GLN A 24 -3.02 2.89 6.30
C GLN A 24 -2.19 2.78 7.60
N ASN A 25 -2.15 1.59 8.21
CA ASN A 25 -1.36 1.29 9.40
C ASN A 25 0.09 0.84 9.09
N GLU A 26 0.44 0.58 7.82
CA GLU A 26 1.79 0.20 7.42
C GLU A 26 2.48 1.30 6.58
N PRO A 27 3.69 1.73 6.96
CA PRO A 27 4.45 2.68 6.14
C PRO A 27 4.85 2.04 4.80
N LEU A 28 4.79 2.84 3.73
CA LEU A 28 5.38 2.50 2.44
C LEU A 28 6.81 3.05 2.39
N GLU A 29 7.78 2.14 2.35
CA GLU A 29 9.19 2.47 2.31
C GLU A 29 9.76 2.24 0.90
N LEU A 30 10.56 3.19 0.40
CA LEU A 30 11.33 3.03 -0.83
C LEU A 30 12.81 2.87 -0.49
N GLU A 31 13.37 1.71 -0.82
CA GLU A 31 14.81 1.48 -0.83
C GLU A 31 15.41 2.04 -2.11
N VAL A 32 16.43 2.87 -1.95
CA VAL A 32 17.10 3.56 -3.05
C VAL A 32 18.47 2.94 -3.28
N LYS A 33 18.63 2.30 -4.43
CA LYS A 33 19.93 1.78 -4.88
C LYS A 33 20.56 2.80 -5.82
N SER A 34 21.66 3.40 -5.41
CA SER A 34 22.33 4.41 -6.20
C SER A 34 23.83 4.50 -5.91
N SER A 35 24.62 4.85 -6.92
CA SER A 35 26.04 5.19 -6.77
C SER A 35 26.27 6.67 -6.35
N TYR A 36 25.20 7.47 -6.34
CA TYR A 36 25.28 8.89 -5.99
C TYR A 36 25.07 9.09 -4.47
N ASP A 37 25.49 10.25 -3.96
CA ASP A 37 25.34 10.60 -2.55
C ASP A 37 23.86 10.78 -2.18
N PHE A 38 23.33 9.83 -1.42
CA PHE A 38 21.92 9.79 -1.00
C PHE A 38 21.49 11.02 -0.19
N GLU A 39 22.37 11.61 0.61
CA GLU A 39 22.01 12.75 1.48
C GLU A 39 21.87 14.07 0.71
N ARG A 40 22.26 14.06 -0.56
CA ARG A 40 22.09 15.12 -1.55
C ARG A 40 20.85 14.93 -2.41
N MET A 41 20.08 13.87 -2.19
CA MET A 41 18.87 13.57 -2.94
C MET A 41 17.63 14.17 -2.29
N TYR A 42 16.74 14.65 -3.14
CA TYR A 42 15.41 15.14 -2.79
C TYR A 42 14.37 14.35 -3.58
N PHE A 43 13.41 13.77 -2.86
CA PHE A 43 12.34 12.94 -3.37
C PHE A 43 11.05 13.76 -3.36
N TYR A 44 10.54 14.05 -4.55
CA TYR A 44 9.32 14.82 -4.76
C TYR A 44 8.20 13.86 -5.10
N PHE A 45 7.20 13.84 -4.22
CA PHE A 45 6.01 13.01 -4.35
C PHE A 45 4.82 13.87 -4.70
N LYS A 46 3.93 13.34 -5.54
CA LYS A 46 2.66 13.97 -5.87
C LYS A 46 1.57 12.92 -6.01
N ASN A 47 0.45 13.12 -5.33
CA ASN A 47 -0.75 12.30 -5.47
C ASN A 47 -2.00 13.16 -5.31
N ASN A 48 -2.97 13.04 -6.23
CA ASN A 48 -4.28 13.70 -6.17
C ASN A 48 -4.24 15.20 -5.81
N GLY A 49 -3.22 15.92 -6.27
CA GLY A 49 -3.04 17.37 -6.03
C GLY A 49 -2.29 17.73 -4.74
N ALA A 50 -2.03 16.77 -3.84
CA ALA A 50 -1.12 16.92 -2.73
C ALA A 50 0.33 16.66 -3.17
N GLU A 51 1.27 17.44 -2.63
CA GLU A 51 2.69 17.38 -2.95
C GLU A 51 3.52 17.35 -1.67
N SER A 52 4.59 16.56 -1.65
CA SER A 52 5.49 16.49 -0.49
C SER A 52 6.92 16.24 -0.95
N VAL A 53 7.89 16.71 -0.16
CA VAL A 53 9.31 16.61 -0.47
C VAL A 53 10.04 16.01 0.72
N VAL A 54 10.75 14.92 0.46
CA VAL A 54 11.57 14.24 1.46
C VAL A 54 13.04 14.34 1.06
N ARG A 55 13.91 14.66 2.02
CA ARG A 55 15.36 14.63 1.81
C ARG A 55 15.89 13.24 2.18
N GLY A 56 16.77 12.68 1.34
CA GLY A 56 17.46 11.45 1.66
C GLY A 56 18.26 11.58 2.96
N LYS A 57 18.07 10.65 3.88
CA LYS A 57 18.82 10.57 5.13
C LYS A 57 19.15 9.10 5.38
N LYS A 58 20.44 8.79 5.54
CA LYS A 58 20.86 7.41 5.84
C LYS A 58 20.38 7.05 7.25
N ALA A 59 19.82 5.86 7.40
CA ALA A 59 19.54 5.32 8.72
C ALA A 59 20.84 4.93 9.45
N SER A 60 20.75 4.65 10.75
CA SER A 60 21.92 4.31 11.58
C SER A 60 22.67 3.05 11.10
N ASP A 61 21.99 2.16 10.38
CA ASP A 61 22.56 0.97 9.74
C ASP A 61 23.17 1.24 8.36
N GLY A 62 23.17 2.50 7.90
CA GLY A 62 23.64 2.92 6.59
C GLY A 62 22.65 2.70 5.45
N SER A 63 21.45 2.19 5.73
CA SER A 63 20.44 1.95 4.71
C SER A 63 19.93 3.27 4.10
N GLN A 64 19.63 3.20 2.79
CA GLN A 64 19.14 4.31 1.98
C GLN A 64 17.64 4.13 1.74
N VAL A 65 16.86 4.30 2.79
CA VAL A 65 15.41 4.13 2.77
C VAL A 65 14.74 5.48 3.00
N ILE A 66 13.64 5.71 2.28
CA ILE A 66 12.75 6.85 2.48
C ILE A 66 11.33 6.34 2.68
N GLU A 67 10.63 6.89 3.66
CA GLU A 67 9.21 6.66 3.86
C GLU A 67 8.41 7.60 2.94
N VAL A 68 7.41 7.06 2.23
CA VAL A 68 6.46 7.86 1.47
C VAL A 68 5.53 8.56 2.46
N PRO A 69 5.34 9.89 2.35
CA PRO A 69 4.53 10.63 3.30
C PRO A 69 3.09 10.10 3.37
N LYS A 70 2.59 9.87 4.58
CA LYS A 70 1.31 9.19 4.84
C LYS A 70 0.12 9.91 4.21
N GLU A 71 0.17 11.24 4.14
CA GLU A 71 -0.84 12.06 3.49
C GLU A 71 -0.99 11.80 1.99
N LEU A 72 0.01 11.18 1.36
CA LEU A 72 0.00 10.81 -0.06
C LEU A 72 -0.38 9.34 -0.28
N LEU A 73 -0.57 8.54 0.77
CA LEU A 73 -0.96 7.13 0.68
C LEU A 73 -2.47 6.98 0.48
N THR A 74 -2.98 7.61 -0.56
CA THR A 74 -4.37 7.51 -1.02
C THR A 74 -4.43 6.76 -2.34
N ALA A 75 -5.57 6.12 -2.62
CA ALA A 75 -5.78 5.41 -3.87
C ALA A 75 -5.51 6.31 -5.09
N GLY A 76 -4.88 5.73 -6.11
CA GLY A 76 -4.49 6.44 -7.32
C GLY A 76 -3.01 6.31 -7.64
N LYS A 77 -2.45 7.39 -8.18
CA LYS A 77 -1.11 7.38 -8.79
C LYS A 77 -0.20 8.34 -8.03
N ILE A 78 0.84 7.80 -7.39
CA ILE A 78 1.91 8.61 -6.81
C ILE A 78 3.00 8.83 -7.85
N ASP A 79 3.10 10.05 -8.37
CA ASP A 79 4.24 10.46 -9.18
C ASP A 79 5.47 10.71 -8.30
N LEU A 80 6.61 10.14 -8.69
CA LEU A 80 7.89 10.31 -7.98
C LEU A 80 8.95 10.91 -8.91
N THR A 81 9.54 12.00 -8.46
CA THR A 81 10.72 12.61 -9.09
C THR A 81 11.84 12.70 -8.08
N VAL A 82 13.05 12.28 -8.47
CA VAL A 82 14.24 12.40 -7.62
C VAL A 82 15.18 13.46 -8.18
N SER A 83 15.72 14.32 -7.34
CA SER A 83 16.71 15.32 -7.73
C SER A 83 17.98 15.19 -6.89
N LEU A 84 19.14 15.12 -7.54
CA LEU A 84 20.43 15.27 -6.90
C LEU A 84 20.84 16.74 -6.92
N ARG A 85 21.15 17.31 -5.76
CA ARG A 85 21.51 18.72 -5.63
C ARG A 85 22.84 18.90 -4.91
N ASP A 86 23.54 19.97 -5.26
CA ASP A 86 24.69 20.47 -4.50
C ASP A 86 24.38 21.90 -4.08
N GLY A 87 23.93 22.06 -2.83
CA GLY A 87 23.29 23.28 -2.37
C GLY A 87 22.06 23.64 -3.22
N MET A 88 22.08 24.82 -3.84
CA MET A 88 21.00 25.29 -4.73
C MET A 88 21.11 24.76 -6.17
N LYS A 89 22.24 24.16 -6.55
CA LYS A 89 22.47 23.70 -7.92
C LYS A 89 21.86 22.32 -8.15
N LEU A 90 20.99 22.20 -9.15
CA LEU A 90 20.51 20.90 -9.63
C LEU A 90 21.63 20.21 -10.42
N LEU A 91 22.07 19.04 -9.96
CA LEU A 91 23.06 18.23 -10.65
C LEU A 91 22.41 17.22 -11.59
N LYS A 92 21.35 16.57 -11.13
CA LYS A 92 20.64 15.55 -11.92
C LYS A 92 19.21 15.38 -11.46
N LYS A 93 18.33 14.95 -12.37
CA LYS A 93 16.91 14.69 -12.12
C LYS A 93 16.53 13.33 -12.73
N TRP A 94 15.78 12.54 -11.99
CA TRP A 94 15.16 11.30 -12.43
C TRP A 94 13.64 11.41 -12.33
N VAL A 95 12.95 10.88 -13.32
CA VAL A 95 11.51 10.61 -13.28
C VAL A 95 11.37 9.12 -13.02
N VAL A 96 10.80 8.77 -11.88
CA VAL A 96 10.60 7.38 -11.48
C VAL A 96 9.22 6.96 -11.95
N SER A 97 9.07 5.71 -12.36
CA SER A 97 7.77 5.15 -12.68
C SER A 97 6.82 5.35 -11.49
N PRO A 98 5.58 5.76 -11.75
CA PRO A 98 4.66 6.08 -10.67
C PRO A 98 4.25 4.84 -9.90
N LEU A 99 4.06 5.01 -8.60
CA LEU A 99 3.53 3.96 -7.74
C LEU A 99 2.00 3.95 -7.88
N LEU A 100 1.44 2.78 -8.14
CA LEU A 100 0.00 2.59 -8.32
C LEU A 100 -0.58 1.99 -7.04
N ILE A 101 -1.42 2.76 -6.36
CA ILE A 101 -2.13 2.33 -5.16
C ILE A 101 -3.58 2.04 -5.52
N THR A 102 -4.02 0.82 -5.25
CA THR A 102 -5.42 0.41 -5.39
C THR A 102 -6.20 0.74 -4.12
N GLU A 103 -7.48 1.07 -4.31
CA GLU A 103 -8.43 1.17 -3.20
C GLU A 103 -8.89 -0.25 -2.87
N TYR A 104 -8.53 -0.73 -1.68
CA TYR A 104 -9.07 -1.97 -1.15
C TYR A 104 -10.32 -1.63 -0.35
N ASP A 105 -11.50 -1.82 -0.97
CA ASP A 105 -12.79 -1.54 -0.35
C ASP A 105 -13.20 -2.73 0.53
N GLU A 106 -12.81 -2.72 1.81
CA GLU A 106 -13.17 -3.77 2.77
C GLU A 106 -14.71 -3.92 2.91
N ASP A 107 -15.48 -2.85 2.70
CA ASP A 107 -16.93 -2.84 2.89
C ASP A 107 -17.66 -3.78 1.91
N LEU A 108 -17.13 -3.95 0.70
CA LEU A 108 -17.68 -4.87 -0.30
C LEU A 108 -17.44 -6.34 0.08
N PHE A 109 -16.27 -6.67 0.64
CA PHE A 109 -15.93 -8.06 0.99
C PHE A 109 -16.57 -8.51 2.31
N VAL A 110 -16.70 -7.59 3.27
CA VAL A 110 -17.40 -7.84 4.53
C VAL A 110 -18.89 -8.09 4.28
N SER A 111 -19.51 -7.36 3.33
CA SER A 111 -20.93 -7.56 2.96
C SER A 111 -21.22 -8.99 2.47
N ASP A 112 -20.43 -9.51 1.53
CA ASP A 112 -20.64 -10.86 1.00
C ASP A 112 -20.32 -11.96 2.03
N TYR A 113 -19.29 -11.76 2.85
CA TYR A 113 -18.95 -12.68 3.92
C TYR A 113 -20.01 -12.72 5.03
N LEU A 114 -20.50 -11.54 5.47
CA LEU A 114 -21.59 -11.44 6.43
C LEU A 114 -22.88 -12.05 5.88
N LYS A 115 -23.20 -11.82 4.62
CA LYS A 115 -24.36 -12.42 3.95
C LYS A 115 -24.29 -13.95 3.92
N ASN A 116 -23.11 -14.51 3.65
CA ASN A 116 -22.90 -15.96 3.70
C ASN A 116 -23.03 -16.51 5.14
N ILE A 117 -22.54 -15.78 6.15
CA ILE A 117 -22.74 -16.15 7.56
C ILE A 117 -24.22 -16.12 7.94
N GLU A 118 -24.97 -15.10 7.54
CA GLU A 118 -26.41 -14.99 7.78
C GLU A 118 -27.17 -16.15 7.14
N GLU A 119 -26.88 -16.49 5.89
CA GLU A 119 -27.49 -17.64 5.21
C GLU A 119 -27.18 -18.97 5.91
N GLN A 120 -25.96 -19.14 6.42
CA GLN A 120 -25.58 -20.34 7.17
C GLN A 120 -26.28 -20.41 8.53
N MET A 121 -26.45 -19.29 9.23
CA MET A 121 -27.19 -19.22 10.49
C MET A 121 -28.66 -19.57 10.31
N VAL A 122 -29.30 -19.10 9.24
CA VAL A 122 -30.69 -19.44 8.91
C VAL A 122 -30.84 -20.94 8.68
N LYS A 123 -29.97 -21.53 7.83
CA LYS A 123 -29.98 -22.98 7.56
C LYS A 123 -29.73 -23.81 8.82
N LEU A 124 -28.87 -23.34 9.72
CA LEU A 124 -28.59 -24.02 10.99
C LEU A 124 -29.81 -23.98 11.92
N ASN A 125 -30.46 -22.83 12.05
CA ASN A 125 -31.67 -22.68 12.86
C ASN A 125 -32.84 -23.54 12.36
N GLU A 126 -33.03 -23.61 11.04
CA GLU A 126 -34.04 -24.50 10.44
C GLU A 126 -33.75 -25.97 10.76
N ARG A 127 -32.48 -26.38 10.70
CA ARG A 127 -32.06 -27.74 11.08
C ARG A 127 -32.29 -28.03 12.55
N VAL A 128 -31.98 -27.09 13.44
CA VAL A 128 -32.20 -27.24 14.89
C VAL A 128 -33.70 -27.40 15.17
N LYS A 129 -34.56 -26.55 14.61
CA LYS A 129 -36.02 -26.69 14.75
C LYS A 129 -36.55 -28.03 14.25
N ALA A 130 -36.11 -28.48 13.09
CA ALA A 130 -36.52 -29.78 12.55
C ALA A 130 -36.05 -30.96 13.43
N LEU A 131 -34.92 -30.82 14.11
CA LEU A 131 -34.43 -31.81 15.07
C LEU A 131 -35.21 -31.77 16.38
N GLU A 132 -35.54 -30.59 16.89
CA GLU A 132 -36.38 -30.40 18.08
C GLU A 132 -37.78 -31.01 17.86
N GLU A 133 -38.43 -30.73 16.73
CA GLU A 133 -39.74 -31.31 16.38
C GLU A 133 -39.69 -32.84 16.24
N LYS A 134 -38.61 -33.39 15.67
CA LYS A 134 -38.43 -34.85 15.59
C LYS A 134 -38.24 -35.48 16.98
N ASN A 135 -37.51 -34.81 17.87
CA ASN A 135 -37.25 -35.30 19.21
C ASN A 135 -38.53 -35.28 20.07
N ASP A 136 -39.33 -34.21 19.95
CA ASP A 136 -40.64 -34.09 20.61
C ASP A 136 -41.63 -35.18 20.15
N ASN A 137 -41.58 -35.57 18.87
CA ASN A 137 -42.42 -36.65 18.35
C ASN A 137 -41.95 -38.04 18.81
N LEU A 138 -40.65 -38.22 19.05
CA LEU A 138 -40.09 -39.47 19.58
C LEU A 138 -40.36 -39.65 21.08
N LEU A 139 -40.43 -38.55 21.85
CA LEU A 139 -40.74 -38.57 23.29
C LEU A 139 -42.24 -38.72 23.60
N LYS A 140 -43.11 -38.59 22.60
CA LYS A 140 -44.57 -38.78 22.70
C LYS A 140 -45.05 -40.19 22.32
N LEU A 141 -44.14 -41.06 21.85
CA LEU A 141 -44.36 -42.48 21.57
C LEU A 141 -43.93 -43.34 22.77
#